data_AF-A0A0R3UIJ3-F1
#
_entry.id   AF-A0A0R3UIJ3-F1
#
_cell.length_a   1.000
_cell.length_b   1.000
_cell.length_c   1.000
_cell.angle_alpha   90.00
_cell.angle_beta   90.00
_cell.angle_gamma   90.00
#
_symmetry.space_group_name_H-M   'P 1'
#
loop_
_entity.id
_entity.type
_entity.pdbx_description
1 polymer ?
#
loop_
_entity_poly.entity_id
_entity_poly.type
_entity_poly.pdbx_seq_one_letter_code
_entity_poly.pdbx_strand_id
1 'polypeptide(L)'
;MKEDDVEHSHAARRTIAHQIDSWHRKWRLAHPLSSGPLYQLLDLHLDHAGLRYLPPGVLGALPCLRTLWLRENKLKSLNGGLLRCSCITELKIDGNYLTSIQGELRSLHCLRVLTATRNNIENVKESLDELRQIHRLEVVDFRENPMTSKAGYALTVWKTLLSLSVLDGRGKFQDSASIAAVKCRRMCEGFERR
;
A
#
# COMPACT_ATOMS: atom_id res chain seq x y z
N MET A 1 -25.98 -1.80 1.10
CA MET A 1 -25.03 -1.04 0.24
C MET A 1 -25.84 0.04 -0.45
N LYS A 2 -25.48 1.33 -0.32
CA LYS A 2 -26.30 2.42 -0.88
C LYS A 2 -26.16 2.42 -2.41
N GLU A 3 -27.20 2.83 -3.14
CA GLU A 3 -27.17 2.89 -4.62
C GLU A 3 -25.97 3.70 -5.14
N ASP A 4 -25.61 4.78 -4.44
CA ASP A 4 -24.42 5.58 -4.74
C ASP A 4 -23.14 4.74 -4.74
N ASP A 5 -22.94 3.85 -3.78
CA ASP A 5 -21.71 3.04 -3.69
C ASP A 5 -21.55 2.09 -4.88
N VAL A 6 -22.68 1.59 -5.40
CA VAL A 6 -22.73 0.72 -6.58
C VAL A 6 -22.32 1.50 -7.83
N GLU A 7 -22.85 2.69 -8.02
CA GLU A 7 -22.52 3.54 -9.16
C GLU A 7 -21.03 3.93 -9.17
N HIS A 8 -20.50 4.34 -8.01
CA HIS A 8 -19.06 4.67 -7.88
C HIS A 8 -18.17 3.45 -8.13
N SER A 9 -18.59 2.25 -7.72
CA SER A 9 -17.88 1.01 -8.00
C SER A 9 -17.88 0.69 -9.50
N HIS A 10 -19.02 0.85 -10.19
CA HIS A 10 -19.08 0.69 -11.65
C HIS A 10 -18.24 1.73 -12.40
N ALA A 11 -18.28 2.99 -11.97
CA ALA A 11 -17.43 4.04 -12.53
C ALA A 11 -15.94 3.69 -12.36
N ALA A 12 -15.53 3.26 -11.17
CA ALA A 12 -14.16 2.81 -10.91
C ALA A 12 -13.76 1.63 -11.80
N ARG A 13 -14.64 0.64 -11.98
CA ARG A 13 -14.42 -0.49 -12.91
C ARG A 13 -14.16 -0.01 -14.33
N ARG A 14 -14.97 0.93 -14.84
CA ARG A 14 -14.80 1.50 -16.18
C ARG A 14 -13.47 2.25 -16.31
N THR A 15 -13.10 3.04 -15.30
CA THR A 15 -11.84 3.79 -15.31
C THR A 15 -10.62 2.87 -15.31
N ILE A 16 -10.63 1.83 -14.48
CA ILE A 16 -9.54 0.84 -14.43
C ILE A 16 -9.46 0.08 -15.75
N ALA A 17 -10.60 -0.39 -16.28
CA ALA A 17 -10.65 -1.07 -17.56
C ALA A 17 -10.11 -0.18 -18.69
N HIS A 18 -10.50 1.09 -18.73
CA HIS A 18 -10.01 2.05 -19.71
C HIS A 18 -8.48 2.23 -19.64
N GLN A 19 -7.88 2.25 -18.44
CA GLN A 19 -6.42 2.34 -18.31
C GLN A 19 -5.72 1.05 -18.76
N ILE A 20 -6.28 -0.11 -18.44
CA ILE A 20 -5.76 -1.40 -18.93
C ILE A 20 -5.85 -1.45 -20.46
N ASP A 21 -6.96 -1.00 -21.05
CA ASP A 21 -7.15 -0.93 -22.50
C ASP A 21 -6.17 0.05 -23.15
N SER A 22 -5.95 1.21 -22.53
CA SER A 22 -4.97 2.20 -22.97
C SER A 22 -3.55 1.62 -22.97
N TRP A 23 -3.18 0.92 -21.90
CA TRP A 23 -1.91 0.18 -21.84
C TRP A 23 -1.84 -0.87 -22.95
N HIS A 24 -2.89 -1.68 -23.12
CA HIS A 24 -2.91 -2.75 -24.10
C HIS A 24 -2.80 -2.23 -25.54
N ARG A 25 -3.43 -1.09 -25.86
CA ARG A 25 -3.26 -0.41 -27.15
C ARG A 25 -1.81 0.02 -27.37
N LYS A 26 -1.18 0.67 -26.37
CA LYS A 26 0.24 1.06 -26.44
C LYS A 26 1.15 -0.15 -26.60
N TRP A 27 0.84 -1.23 -25.88
CA TRP A 27 1.60 -2.47 -25.93
C TRP A 27 1.51 -3.15 -27.31
N ARG A 28 0.32 -3.21 -27.91
CA ARG A 28 0.14 -3.75 -29.28
C ARG A 28 0.90 -2.96 -30.33
N LEU A 29 0.99 -1.64 -30.18
CA LEU A 29 1.79 -0.81 -31.09
C LEU A 29 3.28 -1.20 -31.04
N ALA A 30 3.78 -1.58 -29.85
CA ALA A 30 5.14 -2.08 -29.69
C ALA A 30 5.30 -3.57 -30.09
N HIS A 31 4.23 -4.37 -30.03
CA HIS A 31 4.25 -5.82 -30.28
C HIS A 31 3.10 -6.28 -31.20
N PRO A 32 3.12 -5.92 -32.50
CA PRO A 32 1.99 -6.09 -33.42
C PRO A 32 1.61 -7.55 -33.73
N LEU A 33 2.52 -8.50 -33.51
CA LEU A 33 2.31 -9.94 -33.79
C LEU A 33 1.87 -10.75 -32.56
N SER A 34 1.61 -10.09 -31.43
CA SER A 34 1.26 -10.79 -30.19
C SER A 34 -0.10 -10.32 -29.66
N SER A 35 -0.96 -11.28 -29.29
CA SER A 35 -2.21 -11.00 -28.60
C SER A 35 -1.88 -10.71 -27.13
N GLY A 36 -1.85 -9.43 -26.79
CA GLY A 36 -1.25 -8.91 -25.56
C GLY A 36 -1.62 -9.67 -24.30
N PRO A 37 -0.62 -10.11 -23.52
CA PRO A 37 -0.89 -10.81 -22.30
C PRO A 37 -0.99 -9.85 -21.12
N LEU A 38 -2.11 -9.88 -20.40
CA LEU A 38 -2.23 -9.14 -19.13
C LEU A 38 -1.14 -9.52 -18.11
N TYR A 39 -0.46 -10.67 -18.27
CA TYR A 39 0.72 -11.04 -17.50
C TYR A 39 1.96 -10.16 -17.75
N GLN A 40 1.97 -9.31 -18.77
CA GLN A 40 3.05 -8.34 -19.00
C GLN A 40 2.76 -6.95 -18.40
N LEU A 41 1.55 -6.71 -17.88
CA LEU A 41 1.26 -5.46 -17.18
C LEU A 41 1.89 -5.48 -15.79
N LEU A 42 3.07 -4.85 -15.68
CA LEU A 42 3.81 -4.73 -14.43
C LEU A 42 3.41 -3.49 -13.62
N ASP A 43 3.08 -2.40 -14.31
CA ASP A 43 2.85 -1.10 -13.67
C ASP A 43 1.51 -0.52 -14.11
N LEU A 44 0.66 -0.15 -13.13
CA LEU A 44 -0.65 0.43 -13.38
C LEU A 44 -0.76 1.81 -12.72
N HIS A 45 -0.94 2.83 -13.57
CA HIS A 45 -1.15 4.21 -13.15
C HIS A 45 -2.64 4.55 -13.08
N LEU A 46 -3.12 4.86 -11.88
CA LEU A 46 -4.49 5.32 -11.60
C LEU A 46 -4.47 6.62 -10.78
N ASP A 47 -3.39 7.40 -10.88
CA ASP A 47 -3.27 8.69 -10.22
C ASP A 47 -4.33 9.68 -10.76
N HIS A 48 -4.90 10.51 -9.89
CA HIS A 48 -5.88 11.56 -10.25
C HIS A 48 -7.12 11.05 -10.99
N ALA A 49 -7.47 9.78 -10.83
CA ALA A 49 -8.59 9.14 -11.51
C ALA A 49 -9.95 9.39 -10.82
N GLY A 50 -9.97 10.15 -9.72
CA GLY A 50 -11.18 10.46 -8.95
C GLY A 50 -11.82 9.23 -8.29
N LEU A 51 -11.06 8.15 -8.11
CA LEU A 51 -11.57 6.88 -7.59
C LEU A 51 -12.06 7.05 -6.16
N ARG A 52 -13.34 6.75 -5.93
CA ARG A 52 -13.94 6.67 -4.58
C ARG A 52 -13.98 5.25 -4.03
N TYR A 53 -13.92 4.28 -4.93
CA TYR A 53 -14.02 2.86 -4.64
C TYR A 53 -12.96 2.10 -5.43
N LEU A 54 -12.41 1.05 -4.85
CA LEU A 54 -11.51 0.13 -5.54
C LEU A 54 -12.22 -1.22 -5.66
N PRO A 55 -12.74 -1.59 -6.85
CA PRO A 55 -13.60 -2.75 -6.99
C PRO A 55 -12.83 -4.05 -6.74
N PRO A 56 -13.35 -4.95 -5.88
CA PRO A 56 -12.71 -6.25 -5.64
C PRO A 56 -12.65 -7.08 -6.91
N GLY A 57 -11.54 -7.81 -7.07
CA GLY A 57 -11.34 -8.79 -8.13
C GLY A 57 -10.79 -8.24 -9.46
N VAL A 58 -10.98 -6.95 -9.77
CA VAL A 58 -10.51 -6.36 -11.05
C VAL A 58 -8.99 -6.36 -11.13
N LEU A 59 -8.32 -5.85 -10.09
CA LEU A 59 -6.86 -5.84 -10.02
C LEU A 59 -6.28 -7.25 -9.82
N GLY A 60 -7.05 -8.17 -9.23
CA GLY A 60 -6.67 -9.57 -9.08
C GLY A 60 -6.54 -10.34 -10.40
N ALA A 61 -7.06 -9.80 -11.51
CA ALA A 61 -6.87 -10.38 -12.84
C ALA A 61 -5.49 -10.05 -13.46
N LEU A 62 -4.66 -9.27 -12.76
CA LEU A 62 -3.33 -8.84 -13.20
C LEU A 62 -2.25 -9.60 -12.41
N PRO A 63 -1.91 -10.84 -12.80
CA PRO A 63 -1.10 -11.74 -11.97
C PRO A 63 0.34 -11.27 -11.77
N CYS A 64 0.84 -10.39 -12.63
CA CYS A 64 2.21 -9.90 -12.59
C CYS A 64 2.32 -8.42 -12.21
N LEU A 65 1.23 -7.80 -11.75
CA LEU A 65 1.25 -6.40 -11.35
C LEU A 65 2.20 -6.22 -10.15
N ARG A 66 3.21 -5.37 -10.33
CA ARG A 66 4.25 -5.05 -9.33
C ARG A 66 4.06 -3.68 -8.73
N THR A 67 3.68 -2.69 -9.54
CA THR A 67 3.57 -1.30 -9.11
C THR A 67 2.15 -0.80 -9.33
N LEU A 68 1.55 -0.26 -8.27
CA LEU A 68 0.22 0.33 -8.33
C LEU A 68 0.26 1.76 -7.78
N TRP A 69 -0.09 2.71 -8.64
CA TRP A 69 -0.22 4.12 -8.30
C TRP A 69 -1.68 4.53 -8.22
N LEU A 70 -2.10 4.99 -7.04
CA LEU A 70 -3.46 5.40 -6.70
C LEU A 70 -3.47 6.80 -6.07
N ARG A 71 -2.48 7.64 -6.36
CA ARG A 71 -2.33 8.94 -5.72
C ARG A 71 -3.42 9.92 -6.11
N GLU A 72 -3.73 10.84 -5.20
CA GLU A 72 -4.66 11.96 -5.46
C GLU A 72 -6.03 11.45 -5.95
N ASN A 73 -6.54 10.42 -5.29
CA ASN A 73 -7.87 9.87 -5.49
C ASN A 73 -8.78 10.24 -4.31
N LYS A 74 -9.96 9.66 -4.24
CA LYS A 74 -10.96 9.94 -3.20
C LYS A 74 -11.30 8.69 -2.39
N LEU A 75 -10.35 7.76 -2.26
CA LEU A 75 -10.55 6.47 -1.61
C LEU A 75 -10.69 6.67 -0.10
N LYS A 76 -11.81 6.21 0.46
CA LYS A 76 -12.01 6.14 1.93
C LYS A 76 -11.58 4.80 2.52
N SER A 77 -11.57 3.76 1.69
CA SER A 77 -11.03 2.44 1.95
C SER A 77 -10.58 1.82 0.63
N LEU A 78 -9.73 0.78 0.70
CA LEU A 78 -9.35 -0.04 -0.45
C LEU A 78 -10.39 -1.12 -0.78
N ASN A 79 -11.41 -1.31 0.06
CA ASN A 79 -12.62 -2.10 -0.20
C ASN A 79 -12.36 -3.54 -0.68
N GLY A 80 -11.31 -4.18 -0.17
CA GLY A 80 -10.88 -5.51 -0.59
C GLY A 80 -10.35 -5.57 -2.03
N GLY A 81 -10.13 -4.43 -2.68
CA GLY A 81 -9.64 -4.30 -4.06
C GLY A 81 -8.31 -5.00 -4.31
N LEU A 82 -7.47 -5.08 -3.27
CA LEU A 82 -6.12 -5.62 -3.32
C LEU A 82 -6.00 -7.06 -2.82
N LEU A 83 -7.08 -7.67 -2.32
CA LEU A 83 -7.07 -9.00 -1.67
C LEU A 83 -6.58 -10.15 -2.56
N ARG A 84 -6.49 -9.95 -3.87
CA ARG A 84 -6.03 -10.94 -4.86
C ARG A 84 -4.70 -10.57 -5.54
N CYS A 85 -4.02 -9.51 -5.08
CA CYS A 85 -2.82 -8.99 -5.73
C CYS A 85 -1.55 -9.44 -4.99
N SER A 86 -1.09 -10.66 -5.17
CA SER A 86 0.04 -11.21 -4.39
C SER A 86 1.43 -10.73 -4.84
N CYS A 87 1.56 -10.18 -6.06
CA CYS A 87 2.84 -9.81 -6.67
C CYS A 87 3.20 -8.33 -6.55
N ILE A 88 2.33 -7.50 -5.97
CA ILE A 88 2.61 -6.06 -5.80
C ILE A 88 3.81 -5.89 -4.87
N THR A 89 4.81 -5.14 -5.34
CA THR A 89 6.01 -4.76 -4.62
C THR A 89 5.98 -3.30 -4.20
N GLU A 90 5.28 -2.45 -4.95
CA GLU A 90 5.14 -1.02 -4.66
C GLU A 90 3.67 -0.59 -4.72
N LEU A 91 3.18 -0.02 -3.62
CA LEU A 91 1.83 0.55 -3.51
C LEU A 91 1.92 2.00 -3.07
N LYS A 92 1.33 2.90 -3.89
CA LYS A 92 1.33 4.34 -3.61
C LYS A 92 -0.10 4.84 -3.57
N ILE A 93 -0.58 5.17 -2.38
CA ILE A 93 -1.96 5.57 -2.06
C ILE A 93 -2.00 6.97 -1.44
N ASP A 94 -1.00 7.79 -1.76
CA ASP A 94 -0.84 9.16 -1.27
C ASP A 94 -2.03 10.06 -1.66
N GLY A 95 -2.40 11.03 -0.83
CA GLY A 95 -3.46 12.00 -1.17
C GLY A 95 -4.83 11.34 -1.36
N ASN A 96 -5.23 10.51 -0.39
CA ASN A 96 -6.56 9.89 -0.35
C ASN A 96 -7.25 10.23 0.99
N TYR A 97 -8.40 9.62 1.27
CA TYR A 97 -9.16 9.84 2.50
C TYR A 97 -9.22 8.56 3.35
N LEU A 98 -8.18 7.71 3.28
CA LEU A 98 -8.16 6.43 3.98
C LEU A 98 -8.12 6.68 5.49
N THR A 99 -9.01 6.03 6.23
CA THR A 99 -9.05 6.10 7.70
C THR A 99 -8.39 4.90 8.38
N SER A 100 -8.29 3.78 7.66
CA SER A 100 -7.60 2.57 8.09
C SER A 100 -7.10 1.78 6.88
N ILE A 101 -6.07 0.96 7.10
CA ILE A 101 -5.53 -0.02 6.15
C ILE A 101 -5.73 -1.46 6.62
N GLN A 102 -6.41 -1.66 7.75
CA GLN A 102 -6.60 -2.97 8.37
C GLN A 102 -7.43 -3.90 7.47
N GLY A 103 -6.95 -5.14 7.29
CA GLY A 103 -7.59 -6.17 6.46
C GLY A 103 -7.44 -5.98 4.95
N GLU A 104 -6.89 -4.85 4.50
CA GLU A 104 -6.82 -4.47 3.08
C GLU A 104 -5.51 -4.90 2.39
N LEU A 105 -4.44 -5.11 3.16
CA LEU A 105 -3.08 -5.34 2.63
C LEU A 105 -2.57 -6.76 2.91
N ARG A 106 -3.34 -7.60 3.61
CA ARG A 106 -2.94 -8.94 4.10
C ARG A 106 -2.40 -9.88 3.02
N SER A 107 -2.83 -9.72 1.77
CA SER A 107 -2.44 -10.55 0.62
C SER A 107 -1.15 -10.08 -0.06
N LEU A 108 -0.67 -8.88 0.26
CA LEU A 108 0.47 -8.25 -0.42
C LEU A 108 1.80 -8.75 0.15
N HIS A 109 2.05 -10.06 0.11
CA HIS A 109 3.22 -10.68 0.72
C HIS A 109 4.57 -10.24 0.09
N CYS A 110 4.53 -9.72 -1.14
CA CYS A 110 5.70 -9.21 -1.84
C CYS A 110 5.90 -7.70 -1.68
N LEU A 111 5.05 -7.00 -0.91
CA LEU A 111 5.13 -5.55 -0.79
C LEU A 111 6.42 -5.14 -0.09
N ARG A 112 7.15 -4.23 -0.73
CA ARG A 112 8.41 -3.65 -0.24
C ARG A 112 8.26 -2.17 0.08
N VAL A 113 7.48 -1.45 -0.72
CA VAL A 113 7.29 0.00 -0.59
C VAL A 113 5.81 0.30 -0.45
N LEU A 114 5.45 0.98 0.63
CA LEU A 114 4.12 1.53 0.88
C LEU A 114 4.22 3.04 1.13
N THR A 115 3.60 3.86 0.28
CA THR A 115 3.43 5.29 0.55
C THR A 115 1.97 5.60 0.71
N ALA A 116 1.61 6.13 1.87
CA ALA A 116 0.25 6.47 2.27
C ALA A 116 0.21 7.87 2.90
N THR A 117 0.98 8.80 2.33
CA THR A 117 1.01 10.18 2.82
C THR A 117 -0.32 10.89 2.56
N ARG A 118 -0.63 11.93 3.33
CA ARG A 118 -1.86 12.73 3.14
C ARG A 118 -3.12 11.87 3.12
N ASN A 119 -3.34 11.16 4.22
CA ASN A 119 -4.53 10.36 4.46
C ASN A 119 -5.04 10.66 5.88
N ASN A 120 -6.16 10.02 6.28
CA ASN A 120 -6.79 10.21 7.59
C ASN A 120 -6.58 9.00 8.50
N ILE A 121 -5.44 8.31 8.39
CA ILE A 121 -5.19 7.09 9.16
C ILE A 121 -4.90 7.48 10.62
N GLU A 122 -5.72 7.00 11.54
CA GLU A 122 -5.64 7.36 12.96
C GLU A 122 -5.03 6.25 13.83
N ASN A 123 -5.35 4.98 13.54
CA ASN A 123 -4.98 3.88 14.42
C ASN A 123 -3.64 3.22 14.01
N VAL A 124 -2.58 3.60 14.75
CA VAL A 124 -1.23 3.02 14.59
C VAL A 124 -1.24 1.51 14.83
N LYS A 125 -1.95 1.02 15.86
CA LYS A 125 -1.88 -0.40 16.25
C LYS A 125 -2.47 -1.29 15.16
N GLU A 126 -3.68 -0.97 14.71
CA GLU A 126 -4.35 -1.70 13.62
C GLU A 126 -3.50 -1.70 12.33
N SER A 127 -2.91 -0.55 11.99
CA SER A 127 -2.03 -0.43 10.83
C SER A 127 -0.79 -1.31 10.98
N LEU A 128 -0.18 -1.35 12.17
CA LEU A 128 1.00 -2.16 12.44
C LEU A 128 0.71 -3.66 12.47
N ASP A 129 -0.43 -4.08 13.01
CA ASP A 129 -0.84 -5.49 13.04
C ASP A 129 -0.99 -6.07 11.63
N GLU A 130 -1.53 -5.27 10.70
CA GLU A 130 -1.62 -5.60 9.28
C GLU A 130 -0.22 -5.67 8.64
N LEU A 131 0.59 -4.62 8.80
CA LEU A 131 1.91 -4.53 8.16
C LEU A 131 2.92 -5.54 8.71
N ARG A 132 2.75 -6.01 9.94
CA ARG A 132 3.61 -7.04 10.55
C ARG A 132 3.52 -8.38 9.80
N GLN A 133 2.41 -8.64 9.10
CA GLN A 133 2.25 -9.82 8.25
C GLN A 133 3.06 -9.72 6.95
N ILE A 134 3.56 -8.53 6.60
CA ILE A 134 4.31 -8.26 5.38
C ILE A 134 5.81 -8.30 5.70
N HIS A 135 6.42 -9.48 5.59
CA HIS A 135 7.82 -9.69 5.99
C HIS A 135 8.87 -9.00 5.12
N ARG A 136 8.49 -8.56 3.91
CA ARG A 136 9.39 -7.91 2.93
C ARG A 136 9.26 -6.39 2.90
N LEU A 137 8.47 -5.80 3.81
CA LEU A 137 8.24 -4.38 3.84
C LEU A 137 9.51 -3.64 4.29
N GLU A 138 10.06 -2.82 3.40
CA GLU A 138 11.31 -2.10 3.59
C GLU A 138 11.06 -0.60 3.82
N VAL A 139 10.14 -0.01 3.05
CA VAL A 139 9.88 1.42 3.04
C VAL A 139 8.41 1.67 3.33
N VAL A 140 8.15 2.52 4.32
CA VAL A 140 6.82 2.96 4.70
C VAL A 140 6.82 4.47 4.88
N ASP A 141 5.83 5.14 4.33
CA ASP A 141 5.63 6.58 4.51
C ASP A 141 4.17 6.86 4.88
N PHE A 142 3.95 7.33 6.11
CA PHE A 142 2.66 7.71 6.66
C PHE A 142 2.58 9.21 6.99
N ARG A 143 3.53 10.03 6.52
CA ARG A 143 3.52 11.48 6.78
C ARG A 143 2.18 12.12 6.43
N GLU A 144 1.84 13.18 7.14
CA GLU A 144 0.56 13.89 6.95
C GLU A 144 -0.66 12.97 7.22
N ASN A 145 -0.55 12.04 8.19
CA ASN A 145 -1.68 11.31 8.79
C ASN A 145 -1.80 11.62 10.29
N PRO A 146 -3.02 11.61 10.87
CA PRO A 146 -3.22 11.83 12.31
C PRO A 146 -2.40 10.92 13.22
N MET A 147 -2.15 9.68 12.79
CA MET A 147 -1.37 8.71 13.55
C MET A 147 0.10 9.11 13.78
N THR A 148 0.67 9.91 12.87
CA THR A 148 2.09 10.36 12.97
C THR A 148 2.32 11.38 14.08
N SER A 149 1.28 12.12 14.47
CA SER A 149 1.32 13.09 15.58
C SER A 149 1.28 12.43 16.96
N LYS A 150 1.00 11.12 17.03
CA LYS A 150 0.93 10.40 18.31
C LYS A 150 2.32 10.22 18.91
N ALA A 151 2.44 10.49 20.22
CA ALA A 151 3.70 10.31 20.94
C ALA A 151 4.20 8.86 20.84
N GLY A 152 5.49 8.68 20.53
CA GLY A 152 6.10 7.35 20.41
C GLY A 152 5.69 6.58 19.16
N TYR A 153 5.01 7.20 18.19
CA TYR A 153 4.66 6.60 16.89
C TYR A 153 5.87 5.93 16.23
N ALA A 154 6.92 6.71 15.91
CA ALA A 154 8.09 6.19 15.22
C ALA A 154 8.77 5.05 15.99
N LEU A 155 8.89 5.18 17.32
CA LEU A 155 9.46 4.13 18.16
C LEU A 155 8.64 2.83 18.09
N THR A 156 7.32 2.94 18.11
CA THR A 156 6.41 1.79 18.04
C THR A 156 6.51 1.11 16.67
N VAL A 157 6.55 1.89 15.58
CA VAL A 157 6.71 1.36 14.23
C VAL A 157 8.04 0.62 14.08
N TRP A 158 9.15 1.25 14.48
CA TRP A 158 10.48 0.64 14.40
C TRP A 158 10.63 -0.62 15.27
N LYS A 159 9.93 -0.69 16.40
CA LYS A 159 9.90 -1.89 17.26
C LYS A 159 9.09 -3.03 16.64
N THR A 160 7.97 -2.73 15.99
CA THR A 160 7.07 -3.75 15.45
C THR A 160 7.49 -4.24 14.07
N LEU A 161 7.89 -3.32 13.17
CA LEU A 161 8.26 -3.64 11.78
C LEU A 161 9.77 -3.81 11.66
N LEU A 162 10.24 -5.03 11.93
CA LEU A 162 11.67 -5.33 11.97
C LEU A 162 12.35 -5.31 10.59
N SER A 163 11.60 -5.63 9.53
CA SER A 163 12.05 -5.60 8.14
C SER A 163 12.25 -4.18 7.61
N LEU A 164 11.68 -3.19 8.28
CA LEU A 164 11.70 -1.80 7.83
C LEU A 164 13.14 -1.26 7.84
N SER A 165 13.46 -0.55 6.75
CA SER A 165 14.72 0.18 6.55
C SER A 165 14.50 1.69 6.47
N VAL A 166 13.32 2.14 6.03
CA VAL A 166 12.96 3.56 5.93
C VAL A 166 11.54 3.79 6.45
N LEU A 167 11.39 4.77 7.36
CA LEU A 167 10.11 5.23 7.88
C LEU A 167 9.98 6.74 7.64
N ASP A 168 8.92 7.18 6.95
CA ASP A 168 8.60 8.61 6.74
C ASP A 168 9.77 9.39 6.11
N GLY A 169 10.51 8.73 5.21
CA GLY A 169 11.72 9.27 4.57
C GLY A 169 12.97 9.28 5.45
N ARG A 170 12.91 8.74 6.68
CA ARG A 170 14.04 8.61 7.60
C ARG A 170 14.60 7.19 7.56
N GLY A 171 15.91 7.07 7.37
CA GLY A 171 16.58 5.79 7.40
C GLY A 171 16.71 5.23 8.82
N LYS A 172 16.69 3.90 8.95
CA LYS A 172 17.04 3.21 10.18
C LYS A 172 18.41 3.68 10.66
N PHE A 173 18.56 3.91 11.97
CA PHE A 173 19.76 4.44 12.64
C PHE A 173 20.07 5.93 12.44
N GLN A 174 19.24 6.68 11.71
CA GLN A 174 19.45 8.12 11.54
C GLN A 174 18.75 8.96 12.60
N ASP A 175 17.75 8.40 13.29
CA ASP A 175 16.97 9.11 14.31
C ASP A 175 17.01 8.41 15.68
N SER A 176 16.83 9.19 16.76
CA SER A 176 16.88 8.70 18.13
C SER A 176 15.82 7.62 18.42
N ALA A 177 14.67 7.63 17.75
CA ALA A 177 13.64 6.62 17.91
C ALA A 177 14.03 5.30 17.25
N SER A 178 14.64 5.31 16.07
CA SER A 178 15.18 4.12 15.41
C SER A 178 16.33 3.49 16.23
N ILE A 179 17.21 4.31 16.80
CA ILE A 179 18.31 3.85 17.67
C ILE A 179 17.75 3.26 18.98
N ALA A 180 16.77 3.93 19.60
CA ALA A 180 16.12 3.46 20.81
C ALA A 180 15.34 2.16 20.60
N ALA A 181 14.68 1.97 19.45
CA ALA A 181 14.01 0.72 19.10
C ALA A 181 14.99 -0.46 19.07
N VAL A 182 16.17 -0.26 18.50
CA VAL A 182 17.22 -1.29 18.43
C VAL A 182 17.87 -1.52 19.81
N LYS A 183 18.09 -0.47 20.61
CA LYS A 183 18.63 -0.59 21.97
C LYS A 183 17.68 -1.32 22.93
N CYS A 184 16.38 -1.03 22.88
CA CYS A 184 15.38 -1.77 23.66
C CYS A 184 15.45 -3.28 23.37
N ARG A 185 15.73 -3.66 22.11
CA ARG A 185 15.86 -5.06 21.72
C ARG A 185 17.02 -5.77 22.43
N ARG A 186 18.20 -5.13 22.49
CA ARG A 186 19.37 -5.68 23.20
C ARG A 186 19.14 -5.83 24.70
N MET A 187 18.33 -4.96 25.31
CA MET A 187 17.96 -5.09 26.72
C MET A 187 16.95 -6.22 26.98
N CYS A 188 15.98 -6.43 26.08
CA CYS A 188 15.02 -7.54 26.19
C CYS A 188 15.69 -8.91 25.96
N GLU A 189 16.56 -9.03 24.96
CA GLU A 189 17.33 -10.27 24.70
C GLU A 189 18.35 -10.60 25.81
N GLY A 190 18.73 -9.61 26.63
CA GLY A 190 19.60 -9.78 27.79
C GLY A 190 18.89 -10.30 29.05
N PHE A 191 17.55 -10.27 29.09
CA PHE A 191 16.76 -10.75 30.22
C PHE A 191 16.16 -12.16 30.01
N GLU A 192 16.13 -12.67 28.78
CA GLU A 192 15.71 -14.05 28.47
C GLU A 192 16.85 -15.08 28.61
N ARG A 193 18.04 -14.65 29.05
CA ARG A 193 19.18 -15.53 29.36
C ARG A 193 19.65 -15.36 30.81
N ARG A 194 18.80 -15.66 31.78
CA ARG A 194 19.23 -15.99 33.15
C ARG A 194 18.33 -17.06 33.75
#